data_AF-A0A7K2QN76-F1
#
_entry.id   AF-A0A7K2QN76-F1
#
_cell.length_a   1.000
_cell.length_b   1.000
_cell.length_c   1.000
_cell.angle_alpha   90.00
_cell.angle_beta   90.00
_cell.angle_gamma   90.00
#
_symmetry.space_group_name_H-M   'P 1'
#
loop_
_entity.id
_entity.type
_entity.pdbx_description
1 polymer ?
#
loop_
_entity_poly.entity_id
_entity_poly.type
_entity_poly.pdbx_seq_one_letter_code
_entity_poly.pdbx_strand_id
1 'polypeptide(L)'
;PAVVEAAAYTAYAGHVPALLRNPGKLAEGATYGSALLRRHIRLLTRHAVTEAHGADRVEAVTVARLDRHWRPVPGTARRIPCDALAVGHGLVPQLELATGLGCATRPAADGTVALVLDAEQRTSVPGIWSAGETGGIGGAQLALLEGEIAAHSVAAHSPAAR
;
A
#
# COMPACT_ATOMS: atom_id res chain seq x y z
N PRO A 1 11.01 5.59 -19.22
CA PRO A 1 10.59 4.92 -17.97
C PRO A 1 9.62 3.75 -18.24
N ALA A 2 9.61 2.75 -17.36
CA ALA A 2 8.66 1.65 -17.40
C ALA A 2 8.07 1.43 -16.00
N VAL A 3 6.77 1.15 -15.94
CA VAL A 3 6.12 0.63 -14.74
C VAL A 3 6.01 -0.88 -14.92
N VAL A 4 6.58 -1.61 -13.98
CA VAL A 4 6.60 -3.08 -13.98
C VAL A 4 5.72 -3.55 -12.84
N GLU A 5 4.58 -4.15 -13.18
CA GLU A 5 3.58 -4.63 -12.24
C GLU A 5 3.53 -6.16 -12.32
N ALA A 6 3.77 -6.81 -11.20
CA ALA A 6 3.79 -8.25 -11.09
C ALA A 6 2.37 -8.85 -11.11
N ALA A 7 1.39 -8.10 -10.61
CA ALA A 7 -0.02 -8.44 -10.68
C ALA A 7 -0.58 -8.31 -12.11
N ALA A 8 -1.74 -8.92 -12.29
CA ALA A 8 -2.57 -8.69 -13.47
C ALA A 8 -3.73 -7.79 -13.10
N TYR A 9 -4.03 -6.78 -13.92
CA TYR A 9 -5.21 -5.94 -13.65
C TYR A 9 -6.53 -6.71 -13.72
N THR A 10 -6.57 -7.86 -14.41
CA THR A 10 -7.72 -8.78 -14.39
C THR A 10 -8.03 -9.32 -13.00
N ALA A 11 -7.06 -9.34 -12.07
CA ALA A 11 -7.31 -9.72 -10.68
C ALA A 11 -8.23 -8.72 -9.96
N TYR A 12 -8.30 -7.47 -10.43
CA TYR A 12 -9.22 -6.47 -9.91
C TYR A 12 -10.62 -6.53 -10.53
N ALA A 13 -10.87 -7.43 -11.50
CA ALA A 13 -12.20 -7.58 -12.11
C ALA A 13 -13.28 -7.98 -11.08
N GLY A 14 -12.91 -8.71 -10.02
CA GLY A 14 -13.82 -9.02 -8.91
C GLY A 14 -14.23 -7.81 -8.05
N HIS A 15 -13.55 -6.68 -8.19
CA HIS A 15 -13.77 -5.46 -7.42
C HIS A 15 -14.48 -4.36 -8.22
N VAL A 16 -15.00 -4.69 -9.40
CA VAL A 16 -15.75 -3.74 -10.26
C VAL A 16 -16.91 -3.05 -9.52
N PRO A 17 -17.74 -3.74 -8.71
CA PRO A 17 -18.79 -3.07 -7.94
C PRO A 17 -18.25 -2.04 -6.93
N ALA A 18 -17.10 -2.30 -6.31
CA ALA A 18 -16.48 -1.37 -5.36
C ALA A 18 -15.90 -0.14 -6.07
N LEU A 19 -15.36 -0.31 -7.28
CA LEU A 19 -14.89 0.78 -8.13
C LEU A 19 -16.05 1.66 -8.64
N LEU A 20 -17.16 1.04 -9.05
CA LEU A 20 -18.36 1.77 -9.48
C LEU A 20 -18.98 2.61 -8.36
N ARG A 21 -18.86 2.18 -7.11
CA ARG A 21 -19.31 2.92 -5.92
C ARG A 21 -18.37 4.05 -5.51
N ASN A 22 -17.17 4.16 -6.12
CA ASN A 22 -16.18 5.19 -5.83
C ASN A 22 -15.79 5.96 -7.12
N PRO A 23 -16.65 6.84 -7.63
CA PRO A 23 -16.40 7.56 -8.88
C PRO A 23 -15.14 8.43 -8.83
N GLY A 24 -14.78 8.97 -7.65
CA GLY A 24 -13.53 9.70 -7.46
C GLY A 24 -12.28 8.85 -7.75
N LYS A 25 -12.30 7.56 -7.39
CA LYS A 25 -11.20 6.64 -7.66
C LYS A 25 -11.10 6.25 -9.13
N LEU A 26 -12.24 6.19 -9.83
CA LEU A 26 -12.24 6.01 -11.29
C LEU A 26 -11.62 7.23 -12.01
N ALA A 27 -11.98 8.44 -11.58
CA ALA A 27 -11.41 9.68 -12.13
C ALA A 27 -9.90 9.79 -11.85
N GLU A 28 -9.47 9.43 -10.64
CA GLU A 28 -8.06 9.36 -10.26
C GLU A 28 -7.31 8.34 -11.13
N GLY A 29 -7.86 7.14 -11.31
CA GLY A 29 -7.29 6.11 -12.19
C GLY A 29 -7.18 6.55 -13.66
N ALA A 30 -8.21 7.22 -14.19
CA ALA A 30 -8.18 7.78 -15.54
C ALA A 30 -7.11 8.89 -15.67
N THR A 31 -6.95 9.72 -14.63
CA THR A 31 -5.91 10.75 -14.58
C THR A 31 -4.53 10.13 -14.67
N TYR A 32 -4.22 9.14 -13.82
CA TYR A 32 -2.93 8.44 -13.86
C TYR A 32 -2.71 7.68 -15.18
N GLY A 33 -3.72 6.96 -15.66
CA GLY A 33 -3.66 6.26 -16.95
C GLY A 33 -3.36 7.21 -18.11
N SER A 34 -4.03 8.37 -18.16
CA SER A 34 -3.79 9.41 -19.17
C SER A 34 -2.37 9.98 -19.06
N ALA A 35 -1.85 10.17 -17.85
CA ALA A 35 -0.49 10.66 -17.63
C ALA A 35 0.56 9.66 -18.13
N LEU A 36 0.37 8.37 -17.87
CA LEU A 36 1.24 7.30 -18.38
C LEU A 36 1.26 7.29 -19.91
N LEU A 37 0.07 7.35 -20.55
CA LEU A 37 -0.06 7.37 -22.00
C LEU A 37 0.58 8.61 -22.63
N ARG A 38 0.28 9.81 -22.11
CA ARG A 38 0.83 11.08 -22.62
C ARG A 38 2.34 11.17 -22.50
N ARG A 39 2.94 10.48 -21.53
CA ARG A 39 4.39 10.43 -21.32
C ARG A 39 5.05 9.19 -21.94
N HIS A 40 4.30 8.41 -22.73
CA HIS A 40 4.76 7.17 -23.35
C HIS A 40 5.43 6.19 -22.36
N ILE A 41 4.93 6.14 -21.12
CA ILE A 41 5.43 5.24 -20.09
C ILE A 41 4.87 3.85 -20.35
N ARG A 42 5.78 2.87 -20.51
CA ARG A 42 5.42 1.48 -20.76
C ARG A 42 4.94 0.83 -19.47
N LEU A 43 3.69 0.37 -19.45
CA LEU A 43 3.13 -0.42 -18.36
C LEU A 43 3.23 -1.91 -18.70
N LEU A 44 3.99 -2.66 -17.90
CA LEU A 44 4.28 -4.07 -18.08
C LEU A 44 3.63 -4.87 -16.95
N THR A 45 2.46 -5.44 -17.21
CA THR A 45 1.71 -6.24 -16.24
C THR A 45 2.12 -7.70 -16.29
N ARG A 46 2.00 -8.45 -15.20
CA ARG A 46 2.55 -9.81 -15.08
C ARG A 46 4.04 -9.86 -15.40
N HIS A 47 4.79 -8.85 -15.02
CA HIS A 47 6.24 -8.81 -15.15
C HIS A 47 6.87 -8.37 -13.83
N ALA A 48 8.10 -8.80 -13.57
CA ALA A 48 8.88 -8.29 -12.44
C ALA A 48 10.32 -8.05 -12.87
N VAL A 49 10.98 -7.16 -12.14
CA VAL A 49 12.45 -7.05 -12.14
C VAL A 49 12.99 -8.29 -11.45
N THR A 50 13.84 -9.06 -12.14
CA THR A 50 14.48 -10.26 -11.57
C THR A 50 15.93 -10.02 -11.20
N GLU A 51 16.58 -9.02 -11.80
CA GLU A 51 17.98 -8.68 -11.55
C GLU A 51 18.19 -7.17 -11.76
N ALA A 52 19.06 -6.57 -10.96
CA ALA A 52 19.60 -5.23 -11.19
C ALA A 52 21.07 -5.35 -11.61
N HIS A 53 21.50 -4.54 -12.56
CA HIS A 53 22.84 -4.57 -13.15
C HIS A 53 23.58 -3.27 -12.87
N GLY A 54 24.87 -3.38 -12.57
CA GLY A 54 25.78 -2.27 -12.34
C GLY A 54 26.76 -2.59 -11.19
N ALA A 55 27.84 -1.82 -11.09
CA ALA A 55 28.81 -1.96 -10.00
C ALA A 55 28.51 -0.97 -8.87
N ASP A 56 28.66 0.33 -9.14
CA ASP A 56 28.47 1.38 -8.14
C ASP A 56 27.05 1.99 -8.14
N ARG A 57 26.34 1.87 -9.26
CA ARG A 57 24.97 2.35 -9.44
C ARG A 57 24.22 1.44 -10.42
N VAL A 58 22.89 1.50 -10.41
CA VAL A 58 22.10 0.78 -11.41
C VAL A 58 22.34 1.37 -12.80
N GLU A 59 22.59 0.49 -13.76
CA GLU A 59 22.76 0.82 -15.18
C GLU A 59 21.71 0.12 -16.06
N ALA A 60 21.13 -0.96 -15.53
CA ALA A 60 20.02 -1.65 -16.16
C ALA A 60 19.30 -2.58 -15.17
N VAL A 61 18.14 -3.07 -15.59
CA VAL A 61 17.41 -4.17 -14.92
C VAL A 61 17.06 -5.27 -15.90
N THR A 62 17.06 -6.53 -15.44
CA THR A 62 16.40 -7.64 -16.13
C THR A 62 14.93 -7.66 -15.72
N VAL A 63 14.02 -7.63 -16.68
CA VAL A 63 12.58 -7.81 -16.46
C VAL A 63 12.13 -9.08 -17.16
N ALA A 64 11.39 -9.93 -16.45
CA ALA A 64 10.82 -11.18 -16.97
C ALA A 64 9.31 -11.22 -16.79
N ARG A 65 8.61 -11.94 -17.67
CA ARG A 65 7.19 -12.25 -17.49
C ARG A 65 7.03 -13.23 -16.33
N LEU A 66 5.97 -13.08 -15.54
CA LEU A 66 5.61 -13.98 -14.45
C LEU A 66 4.47 -14.93 -14.85
N ASP A 67 4.53 -16.16 -14.37
CA ASP A 67 3.42 -17.10 -14.41
C ASP A 67 2.39 -16.85 -13.29
N ARG A 68 1.35 -17.69 -13.19
CA ARG A 68 0.32 -17.58 -12.15
C ARG A 68 0.84 -17.81 -10.73
N HIS A 69 2.00 -18.44 -10.60
CA HIS A 69 2.67 -18.75 -9.33
C HIS A 69 3.79 -17.76 -9.04
N TRP A 70 3.82 -16.62 -9.73
CA TRP A 70 4.81 -15.55 -9.57
C TRP A 70 6.24 -15.99 -9.91
N ARG A 71 6.41 -17.00 -10.76
CA ARG A 71 7.72 -17.47 -11.20
C ARG A 71 8.10 -16.82 -12.53
N PRO A 72 9.36 -16.36 -12.70
CA PRO A 72 9.85 -15.89 -13.99
C PRO A 72 9.72 -16.96 -15.08
N VAL A 73 9.14 -16.59 -16.21
CA VAL A 73 8.96 -17.49 -17.37
C VAL A 73 10.27 -17.52 -18.18
N PRO A 74 10.90 -18.69 -18.36
CA PRO A 74 12.13 -18.82 -19.15
C PRO A 74 11.97 -18.24 -20.57
N GLY A 75 13.04 -17.61 -21.08
CA GLY A 75 13.06 -16.99 -22.41
C GLY A 75 12.31 -15.66 -22.54
N THR A 76 11.70 -15.14 -21.46
CA THR A 76 10.99 -13.85 -21.48
C THR A 76 11.78 -12.69 -20.88
N ALA A 77 12.96 -12.99 -20.35
CA ALA A 77 13.85 -12.00 -19.75
C ALA A 77 14.33 -11.01 -20.81
N ARG A 78 14.31 -9.72 -20.47
CA ARG A 78 14.88 -8.65 -21.29
C ARG A 78 15.55 -7.60 -20.41
N ARG A 79 16.65 -7.04 -20.91
CA ARG A 79 17.38 -5.96 -20.25
C ARG A 79 16.75 -4.61 -20.60
N ILE A 80 16.55 -3.76 -19.60
CA ILE A 80 16.10 -2.38 -19.76
C ILE A 80 17.19 -1.47 -19.16
N PRO A 81 17.87 -0.62 -19.95
CA PRO A 81 18.79 0.37 -19.42
C PRO A 81 18.06 1.38 -18.51
N CYS A 82 18.61 1.66 -17.34
CA CYS A 82 18.10 2.67 -16.42
C CYS A 82 19.19 3.11 -15.43
N ASP A 83 19.06 4.34 -14.93
CA ASP A 83 19.93 4.95 -13.93
C ASP A 83 19.27 5.00 -12.53
N ALA A 84 17.99 4.67 -12.45
CA ALA A 84 17.22 4.54 -11.22
C ALA A 84 16.26 3.35 -11.27
N LEU A 85 16.03 2.74 -10.11
CA LEU A 85 15.04 1.68 -9.87
C LEU A 85 14.30 2.01 -8.58
N ALA A 86 12.97 2.10 -8.65
CA ALA A 86 12.10 2.19 -7.48
C ALA A 86 11.28 0.89 -7.39
N VAL A 87 11.26 0.27 -6.21
CA VAL A 87 10.56 -1.00 -5.95
C VAL A 87 9.61 -0.82 -4.77
N GLY A 88 8.39 -1.33 -4.89
CA GLY A 88 7.40 -1.37 -3.81
C GLY A 88 6.73 -2.74 -3.75
N HIS A 89 6.58 -3.28 -2.54
CA HIS A 89 5.99 -4.60 -2.28
C HIS A 89 4.72 -4.53 -1.42
N GLY A 90 4.07 -3.36 -1.39
CA GLY A 90 2.97 -3.07 -0.48
C GLY A 90 3.42 -2.32 0.77
N LEU A 91 2.54 -2.28 1.77
CA LEU A 91 2.72 -1.59 3.04
C LEU A 91 2.48 -2.57 4.18
N VAL A 92 3.19 -2.39 5.28
CA VAL A 92 2.97 -3.10 6.55
C VAL A 92 2.86 -2.02 7.63
N PRO A 93 1.78 -2.02 8.45
CA PRO A 93 1.65 -1.05 9.52
C PRO A 93 2.83 -1.11 10.51
N GLN A 94 3.36 0.05 10.86
CA GLN A 94 4.40 0.18 11.89
C GLN A 94 3.77 0.12 13.30
N LEU A 95 3.94 -1.01 14.01
CA LEU A 95 3.20 -1.30 15.26
C LEU A 95 4.09 -1.46 16.51
N GLU A 96 5.41 -1.29 16.39
CA GLU A 96 6.40 -1.63 17.42
C GLU A 96 6.18 -0.84 18.71
N LEU A 97 5.88 0.46 18.60
CA LEU A 97 5.62 1.30 19.78
C LEU A 97 4.35 0.84 20.51
N ALA A 98 3.26 0.62 19.78
CA ALA A 98 1.98 0.25 20.37
C ALA A 98 2.03 -1.16 20.98
N THR A 99 2.65 -2.12 20.28
CA THR A 99 2.84 -3.48 20.81
C THR A 99 3.80 -3.50 22.00
N GLY A 100 4.86 -2.68 22.00
CA GLY A 100 5.74 -2.48 23.15
C GLY A 100 5.03 -1.89 24.37
N LEU A 101 3.95 -1.13 24.18
CA LEU A 101 3.08 -0.60 25.23
C LEU A 101 1.96 -1.59 25.65
N GLY A 102 1.88 -2.76 25.02
CA GLY A 102 0.89 -3.80 25.34
C GLY A 102 -0.44 -3.68 24.59
N CYS A 103 -0.53 -2.85 23.55
CA CYS A 103 -1.74 -2.75 22.72
C CYS A 103 -1.97 -4.05 21.94
N ALA A 104 -3.21 -4.55 21.99
CA ALA A 104 -3.63 -5.77 21.31
C ALA A 104 -3.71 -5.57 19.79
N THR A 105 -3.43 -6.65 19.06
CA THR A 105 -3.47 -6.68 17.60
C THR A 105 -4.49 -7.69 17.08
N ARG A 106 -4.94 -7.49 15.84
CA ARG A 106 -5.81 -8.39 15.09
C ARG A 106 -5.30 -8.57 13.66
N PRO A 107 -5.63 -9.68 12.99
CA PRO A 107 -5.45 -9.78 11.55
C PRO A 107 -6.32 -8.75 10.82
N ALA A 108 -5.77 -8.18 9.75
CA ALA A 108 -6.47 -7.29 8.83
C ALA A 108 -6.89 -8.04 7.55
N ALA A 109 -7.85 -7.47 6.81
CA ALA A 109 -8.41 -8.09 5.62
C ALA A 109 -7.40 -8.23 4.47
N ASP A 110 -6.37 -7.40 4.45
CA ASP A 110 -5.26 -7.43 3.49
C ASP A 110 -4.15 -8.44 3.87
N GLY A 111 -4.35 -9.20 4.95
CA GLY A 111 -3.38 -10.18 5.46
C GLY A 111 -2.30 -9.58 6.35
N THR A 112 -2.31 -8.26 6.59
CA THR A 112 -1.43 -7.60 7.55
C THR A 112 -1.96 -7.72 8.98
N VAL A 113 -1.23 -7.13 9.94
CA VAL A 113 -1.64 -7.02 11.34
C VAL A 113 -1.98 -5.56 11.62
N ALA A 114 -3.05 -5.32 12.37
CA ALA A 114 -3.50 -4.00 12.79
C ALA A 114 -3.81 -3.98 14.30
N LEU A 115 -3.89 -2.81 14.90
CA LEU A 115 -4.34 -2.63 16.28
C LEU A 115 -5.84 -2.94 16.40
N VAL A 116 -6.23 -3.47 17.56
CA VAL A 116 -7.63 -3.51 17.97
C VAL A 116 -8.00 -2.11 18.44
N LEU A 117 -8.86 -1.44 17.68
CA LEU A 117 -9.37 -0.10 17.97
C LEU A 117 -10.89 -0.12 18.13
N ASP A 118 -11.41 0.68 19.05
CA ASP A 118 -12.85 0.97 19.16
C ASP A 118 -13.28 2.08 18.18
N ALA A 119 -14.58 2.41 18.17
CA ALA A 119 -15.14 3.43 17.28
C ALA A 119 -14.65 4.85 17.58
N GLU A 120 -14.03 5.07 18.75
CA GLU A 120 -13.42 6.34 19.14
C GLU A 120 -11.89 6.29 19.11
N GLN A 121 -11.33 5.35 18.34
CA GLN A 121 -9.90 5.17 18.08
C GLN A 121 -9.06 4.82 19.32
N ARG A 122 -9.67 4.29 20.38
CA ARG A 122 -8.94 3.81 21.57
C ARG A 122 -8.35 2.44 21.31
N THR A 123 -7.13 2.23 21.80
CA THR A 123 -6.52 0.90 21.83
C THR A 123 -7.04 0.09 23.02
N SER A 124 -6.62 -1.18 23.12
CA SER A 124 -6.89 -2.02 24.30
C SER A 124 -6.20 -1.54 25.58
N VAL A 125 -5.25 -0.59 25.50
CA VAL A 125 -4.57 -0.02 26.66
C VAL A 125 -5.19 1.34 26.97
N PRO A 126 -5.77 1.53 28.17
CA PRO A 126 -6.37 2.81 28.55
C PRO A 126 -5.39 3.97 28.44
N GLY A 127 -5.85 5.10 27.92
CA GLY A 127 -5.02 6.29 27.74
C GLY A 127 -4.14 6.27 26.47
N ILE A 128 -4.28 5.25 25.61
CA ILE A 128 -3.60 5.18 24.32
C ILE A 128 -4.63 5.12 23.19
N TRP A 129 -4.47 6.05 22.24
CA TRP A 129 -5.24 6.12 21.00
C TRP A 129 -4.33 5.87 19.81
N SER A 130 -4.92 5.44 18.70
CA SER A 130 -4.20 5.27 17.44
C SER A 130 -5.08 5.64 16.25
N ALA A 131 -4.48 6.19 15.21
CA ALA A 131 -5.17 6.56 13.97
C ALA A 131 -4.29 6.26 12.76
N GLY A 132 -4.89 6.20 11.57
CA GLY A 132 -4.21 5.91 10.33
C GLY A 132 -3.84 4.43 10.22
N GLU A 133 -2.74 4.16 9.53
CA GLU A 133 -2.41 2.79 9.07
C GLU A 133 -2.29 1.76 10.20
N THR A 134 -2.02 2.19 11.43
CA THR A 134 -1.93 1.32 12.61
C THR A 134 -3.25 0.60 12.90
N GLY A 135 -4.41 1.18 12.53
CA GLY A 135 -5.72 0.53 12.59
C GLY A 135 -6.06 -0.33 11.36
N GLY A 136 -5.23 -0.27 10.33
CA GLY A 136 -5.38 -0.94 9.04
C GLY A 136 -5.12 0.00 7.86
N ILE A 137 -4.77 -0.54 6.71
CA ILE A 137 -4.43 0.25 5.52
C ILE A 137 -5.71 0.71 4.80
N GLY A 138 -6.13 1.96 5.02
CA GLY A 138 -7.31 2.56 4.36
C GLY A 138 -7.04 3.81 3.51
N GLY A 139 -5.80 4.30 3.51
CA GLY A 139 -5.38 5.48 2.75
C GLY A 139 -5.62 6.82 3.46
N ALA A 140 -5.19 7.91 2.82
CA ALA A 140 -5.05 9.21 3.47
C ALA A 140 -6.37 9.80 4.01
N GLN A 141 -7.49 9.64 3.28
CA GLN A 141 -8.77 10.19 3.72
C GLN A 141 -9.30 9.52 4.98
N LEU A 142 -9.16 8.19 5.08
CA LEU A 142 -9.53 7.47 6.30
C LEU A 142 -8.63 7.90 7.46
N ALA A 143 -7.31 7.95 7.24
CA ALA A 143 -6.35 8.34 8.27
C ALA A 143 -6.63 9.75 8.84
N LEU A 144 -7.07 10.70 7.99
CA LEU A 144 -7.46 12.04 8.43
C LEU A 144 -8.69 12.00 9.35
N LEU A 145 -9.74 11.27 8.95
CA LEU A 145 -10.96 11.14 9.75
C LEU A 145 -10.71 10.41 11.07
N GLU A 146 -9.93 9.33 11.04
CA GLU A 146 -9.51 8.62 12.26
C GLU A 146 -8.70 9.54 13.19
N GLY A 147 -7.83 10.39 12.63
CA GLY A 147 -7.09 11.38 13.41
C GLY A 147 -8.01 12.39 14.10
N GLU A 148 -9.05 12.87 13.39
CA GLU A 148 -10.05 13.78 13.95
C GLU A 148 -10.88 13.10 15.06
N ILE A 149 -11.34 11.86 14.84
CA ILE A 149 -12.06 11.08 15.84
C ILE A 149 -11.19 10.85 17.09
N ALA A 150 -9.93 10.44 16.90
CA ALA A 150 -8.99 10.24 17.99
C ALA A 150 -8.77 11.53 18.78
N ALA A 151 -8.58 12.67 18.10
CA ALA A 151 -8.40 13.96 18.74
C ALA A 151 -9.62 14.37 19.60
N HIS A 152 -10.84 14.20 19.07
CA HIS A 152 -12.06 14.45 19.85
C HIS A 152 -12.20 13.51 21.05
N SER A 153 -11.88 12.22 20.86
CA SER A 153 -11.91 11.21 21.92
C SER A 153 -10.92 11.53 23.05
N VAL A 154 -9.71 11.98 22.70
CA VAL A 154 -8.70 12.46 23.64
C VAL A 154 -9.16 13.72 24.38
N ALA A 155 -9.70 14.72 23.67
CA ALA A 155 -10.16 15.96 24.29
C ALA A 155 -11.34 15.75 25.26
N ALA A 156 -12.25 14.82 24.92
CA ALA A 156 -13.34 14.41 25.81
C ALA A 156 -12.85 13.58 27.01
N HIS A 157 -11.71 12.89 26.88
CA HIS A 157 -10.99 12.28 27.99
C HIS A 157 -10.19 13.34 28.76
N SER A 158 -10.88 14.20 29.51
CA SER A 158 -10.21 14.96 30.56
C SER A 158 -9.68 13.97 31.60
N PRO A 159 -8.36 13.93 31.86
CA PRO A 159 -7.89 13.25 33.06
C PRO A 159 -8.51 14.01 34.22
N ALA A 160 -9.33 13.32 35.03
CA ALA A 160 -9.72 13.88 36.31
C ALA A 160 -8.44 14.38 37.00
N ALA A 161 -8.39 15.68 37.30
CA ALA A 161 -7.26 16.33 37.94
C ALA A 161 -6.78 15.44 39.10
N ARG A 162 -5.58 14.89 38.96
CA ARG A 162 -4.87 14.22 40.04
C ARG A 162 -4.10 15.25 40.84
#